data_AF-A0A9P5CRA8-F1
#
_entry.id   AF-A0A9P5CRA8-F1
#
_cell.length_a   1.000
_cell.length_b   1.000
_cell.length_c   1.000
_cell.angle_alpha   90.00
_cell.angle_beta   90.00
_cell.angle_gamma   90.00
#
_symmetry.space_group_name_H-M   'P 1'
#
loop_
_entity.id
_entity.type
_entity.pdbx_description
1 polymer ?
#
loop_
_entity_poly.entity_id
_entity_poly.type
_entity_poly.pdbx_seq_one_letter_code
_entity_poly.pdbx_strand_id
1 'polypeptide(L)'
;LLQSILSNGFDMHPCSYCDSRGLQSCIVSPYDSFRCSECVSQNCAKCDVLELMNAAELLLTSTQHRKLEDEIEELELKLLRLHQQKKMWHERMSRAIRRDLKNLEELEKEEAEEAEAERVRVAAEVQAVVAEES
;
A
#
# COMPACT_ATOMS: atom_id res chain seq x y z
N LEU A 1 -45.76 17.85 -11.71
CA LEU A 1 -44.82 16.82 -11.23
C LEU A 1 -44.77 16.76 -9.70
N LEU A 2 -44.22 17.75 -9.00
CA LEU A 2 -44.11 17.73 -7.53
C LEU A 2 -45.47 17.46 -6.84
N GLN A 3 -46.52 18.17 -7.25
CA GLN A 3 -47.87 17.98 -6.71
C GLN A 3 -48.43 16.57 -6.98
N SER A 4 -48.11 15.96 -8.12
CA SER A 4 -48.50 14.58 -8.44
C SER A 4 -47.82 13.58 -7.51
N ILE A 5 -46.51 13.76 -7.27
CA ILE A 5 -45.74 12.93 -6.33
C ILE A 5 -46.29 13.05 -4.90
N LEU A 6 -46.65 14.25 -4.46
CA LEU A 6 -47.20 14.44 -3.12
C LEU A 6 -48.61 13.85 -2.96
N SER A 7 -49.42 13.85 -4.01
CA SER A 7 -50.78 13.28 -3.97
C SER A 7 -50.82 11.76 -4.05
N ASN A 8 -49.90 11.15 -4.83
CA ASN A 8 -49.91 9.72 -5.13
C ASN A 8 -48.76 8.95 -4.46
N GLY A 9 -47.86 9.66 -3.78
CA GLY A 9 -46.63 9.09 -3.25
C GLY A 9 -46.78 8.44 -1.89
N PHE A 10 -45.79 7.64 -1.55
CA PHE A 10 -45.62 7.00 -0.25
C PHE A 10 -44.23 7.28 0.31
N ASP A 11 -44.09 7.17 1.63
CA ASP A 11 -42.81 7.33 2.31
C ASP A 11 -41.88 6.15 2.03
N MET A 12 -40.65 6.47 1.67
CA MET A 12 -39.52 5.55 1.52
C MET A 12 -38.35 6.04 2.37
N HIS A 13 -37.38 5.14 2.60
CA HIS A 13 -36.08 5.52 3.15
C HIS A 13 -35.49 6.69 2.34
N PRO A 14 -34.83 7.67 2.98
CA PRO A 14 -34.24 8.78 2.25
C PRO A 14 -33.21 8.29 1.24
N CYS A 15 -33.19 8.93 0.08
CA CYS A 15 -32.10 8.79 -0.88
C CYS A 15 -30.82 9.44 -0.37
N SER A 16 -29.65 9.08 -0.91
CA SER A 16 -28.35 9.61 -0.47
C SER A 16 -28.31 11.13 -0.39
N TYR A 17 -28.95 11.84 -1.34
CA TYR A 17 -29.03 13.30 -1.31
C TYR A 17 -29.83 13.83 -0.11
N CYS A 18 -31.00 13.24 0.16
CA CYS A 18 -31.87 13.68 1.26
C CYS A 18 -31.30 13.27 2.63
N ASP A 19 -30.70 12.09 2.70
CA ASP A 19 -30.06 11.56 3.90
C ASP A 19 -28.88 12.44 4.34
N SER A 20 -28.04 12.87 3.39
CA SER A 20 -26.95 13.82 3.65
C SER A 20 -27.39 15.18 4.22
N ARG A 21 -28.69 15.50 4.10
CA ARG A 21 -29.32 16.72 4.63
C ARG A 21 -30.11 16.49 5.92
N GLY A 22 -30.07 15.27 6.46
CA GLY A 22 -30.75 14.89 7.70
C GLY A 22 -32.25 14.61 7.53
N LEU A 23 -32.75 14.49 6.30
CA LEU A 23 -34.14 14.11 6.06
C LEU A 23 -34.33 12.62 6.39
N GLN A 24 -35.40 12.30 7.11
CA GLN A 24 -35.65 10.95 7.62
C GLN A 24 -36.47 10.10 6.65
N SER A 25 -37.10 10.69 5.64
CA SER A 25 -37.87 9.99 4.61
C SER A 25 -37.88 10.75 3.29
N CYS A 26 -38.27 10.06 2.24
CA CYS A 26 -38.53 10.61 0.92
C CYS A 26 -39.93 10.19 0.47
N ILE A 27 -40.74 11.16 0.04
CA ILE A 27 -42.03 10.83 -0.61
C ILE A 27 -41.75 10.51 -2.07
N VAL A 28 -42.20 9.35 -2.52
CA VAL A 28 -41.94 8.85 -3.87
C VAL A 28 -43.20 8.35 -4.51
N SER A 29 -43.37 8.61 -5.80
CA SER A 29 -44.40 8.01 -6.63
C SER A 29 -43.74 7.39 -7.86
N PRO A 30 -43.51 6.06 -7.89
CA PRO A 30 -42.84 5.39 -9.00
C PRO A 30 -43.53 5.57 -10.36
N TYR A 31 -44.83 5.86 -10.35
CA TYR A 31 -45.60 6.12 -11.58
C TYR A 31 -45.45 7.56 -12.09
N ASP A 32 -45.17 8.51 -11.20
CA ASP A 32 -45.04 9.93 -11.54
C ASP A 32 -43.58 10.36 -11.75
N SER A 33 -42.63 9.77 -11.01
CA SER A 33 -41.21 10.11 -11.10
C SER A 33 -40.30 9.04 -10.51
N PHE A 34 -39.10 8.88 -11.10
CA PHE A 34 -38.01 8.12 -10.51
C PHE A 34 -37.27 8.87 -9.38
N ARG A 35 -37.63 10.13 -9.11
CA ARG A 35 -37.03 10.97 -8.07
C ARG A 35 -38.03 11.24 -6.95
N CYS A 36 -37.55 11.41 -5.72
CA CYS A 36 -38.39 11.81 -4.59
C CYS A 36 -38.88 13.27 -4.72
N SER A 37 -39.92 13.61 -3.97
CA SER A 37 -40.50 14.95 -3.93
C SER A 37 -39.46 16.04 -3.66
N GLU A 38 -38.56 15.83 -2.69
CA GLU A 38 -37.52 16.80 -2.34
C GLU A 38 -36.51 16.99 -3.47
N CYS A 39 -36.02 15.89 -4.07
CA CYS A 39 -35.10 15.98 -5.21
C CYS A 39 -35.76 16.63 -6.43
N VAL A 40 -37.06 16.45 -6.64
CA VAL A 40 -37.80 17.18 -7.68
C VAL A 40 -37.91 18.67 -7.34
N SER A 41 -38.22 19.01 -6.09
CA SER A 41 -38.34 20.39 -5.60
C SER A 41 -37.02 21.16 -5.75
N GLN A 42 -35.90 20.53 -5.37
CA GLN A 42 -34.55 21.09 -5.45
C GLN A 42 -33.91 20.95 -6.85
N ASN A 43 -34.64 20.40 -7.81
CA ASN A 43 -34.14 20.06 -9.14
C ASN A 43 -32.83 19.24 -9.14
N CYS A 44 -32.69 18.33 -8.18
CA CYS A 44 -31.56 17.42 -8.10
C CYS A 44 -31.66 16.37 -9.21
N ALA A 45 -30.65 16.28 -10.08
CA ALA A 45 -30.63 15.35 -11.20
C ALA A 45 -30.42 13.88 -10.75
N LYS A 46 -29.76 13.66 -9.62
CA LYS A 46 -29.45 12.33 -9.08
C LYS A 46 -30.33 12.07 -7.85
N CYS A 47 -31.19 11.06 -7.95
CA CYS A 47 -31.97 10.58 -6.82
C CYS A 47 -32.01 9.05 -6.90
N ASP A 48 -31.44 8.44 -5.89
CA ASP A 48 -31.27 7.00 -5.69
C ASP A 48 -32.38 6.39 -4.82
N VAL A 49 -33.49 7.12 -4.61
CA VAL A 49 -34.59 6.68 -3.73
C VAL A 49 -35.26 5.39 -4.20
N LEU A 50 -35.24 5.15 -5.52
CA LEU A 50 -35.76 3.95 -6.16
C LEU A 50 -34.63 3.06 -6.68
N GLU A 51 -33.45 3.05 -6.04
CA GLU A 51 -32.41 2.04 -6.31
C GLU A 51 -32.91 0.64 -5.94
N LEU A 52 -33.89 0.16 -6.70
CA LEU A 52 -34.33 -1.20 -6.76
C LEU A 52 -33.39 -1.86 -7.75
N MET A 53 -32.22 -2.29 -7.28
CA MET A 53 -31.46 -3.28 -8.04
C MET A 53 -32.37 -4.50 -8.19
N ASN A 54 -32.67 -4.88 -9.43
CA ASN A 54 -33.40 -6.12 -9.62
C ASN A 54 -32.53 -7.30 -9.13
N ALA A 55 -33.16 -8.44 -8.81
CA ALA A 55 -32.44 -9.57 -8.23
C ALA A 55 -31.25 -10.05 -9.10
N ALA A 56 -31.32 -9.87 -10.42
CA ALA A 56 -30.25 -10.24 -11.34
C ALA A 56 -29.06 -9.27 -11.26
N GLU A 57 -29.31 -7.96 -11.16
CA GLU A 57 -28.28 -6.94 -10.97
C GLU A 57 -27.60 -7.07 -9.61
N LEU A 58 -28.36 -7.33 -8.55
CA LEU A 58 -27.80 -7.58 -7.22
C LEU A 58 -26.89 -8.82 -7.22
N LEU A 59 -27.32 -9.90 -7.87
CA LEU A 59 -26.52 -11.11 -8.01
C LEU A 59 -25.24 -10.83 -8.81
N LEU A 60 -25.34 -10.10 -9.93
CA LEU A 60 -24.18 -9.71 -10.73
C LEU A 60 -23.18 -8.91 -9.90
N THR A 61 -23.63 -7.86 -9.21
CA THR A 61 -22.77 -7.04 -8.34
C THR A 61 -22.14 -7.87 -7.23
N SER A 62 -22.89 -8.75 -6.57
CA SER A 62 -22.35 -9.64 -5.54
C SER A 62 -21.28 -10.59 -6.09
N THR A 63 -21.49 -11.17 -7.28
CA THR A 63 -20.48 -12.04 -7.91
C THR A 63 -19.23 -11.28 -8.33
N GLN A 64 -19.36 -10.03 -8.80
CA GLN A 64 -18.22 -9.18 -9.13
C GLN A 64 -17.45 -8.77 -7.88
N HIS A 65 -18.15 -8.40 -6.80
CA HIS A 65 -17.55 -8.10 -5.51
C HIS A 65 -16.71 -9.28 -5.01
N ARG A 66 -17.30 -10.48 -4.98
CA ARG A 66 -16.60 -11.68 -4.52
C ARG A 66 -15.36 -12.01 -5.36
N LYS A 67 -15.44 -11.88 -6.69
CA LYS A 67 -14.27 -12.07 -7.57
C LYS A 67 -13.13 -11.11 -7.23
N LEU A 68 -13.45 -9.85 -6.94
CA LEU A 68 -12.46 -8.86 -6.55
C LEU A 68 -11.89 -9.17 -5.16
N GLU A 69 -12.70 -9.63 -4.21
CA GLU A 69 -12.20 -10.09 -2.91
C GLU A 69 -11.22 -11.25 -3.04
N ASP A 70 -11.57 -12.27 -3.84
CA ASP A 70 -10.71 -13.42 -4.10
C ASP A 70 -9.37 -12.98 -4.75
N GLU A 71 -9.42 -12.04 -5.71
CA GLU A 71 -8.22 -11.48 -6.36
C GLU A 71 -7.35 -10.66 -5.39
N ILE A 72 -7.97 -9.88 -4.51
CA ILE A 72 -7.26 -9.14 -3.46
C ILE A 72 -6.54 -10.12 -2.54
N GLU A 73 -7.22 -11.15 -2.04
CA GLU A 73 -6.61 -12.14 -1.14
C GLU A 73 -5.41 -12.84 -1.81
N GLU A 74 -5.53 -13.22 -3.09
CA GLU A 74 -4.41 -13.80 -3.83
C GLU A 74 -3.21 -12.85 -3.96
N LEU A 75 -3.47 -11.56 -4.23
CA LEU A 75 -2.44 -10.55 -4.36
C LEU A 75 -1.76 -10.26 -3.01
N GLU A 76 -2.51 -10.24 -1.92
CA GLU A 76 -1.97 -10.09 -0.56
C GLU A 76 -1.05 -11.26 -0.20
N LEU A 77 -1.43 -12.50 -0.52
CA LEU A 77 -0.57 -13.67 -0.33
C LEU A 77 0.72 -13.59 -1.16
N LYS A 78 0.64 -13.10 -2.42
CA LYS A 78 1.82 -12.86 -3.27
C LYS A 78 2.72 -11.79 -2.66
N LEU A 79 2.14 -10.69 -2.18
CA LEU A 79 2.86 -9.59 -1.55
C LEU A 79 3.58 -10.04 -0.27
N LEU A 80 2.92 -10.86 0.56
CA LEU A 80 3.52 -11.44 1.75
C LEU A 80 4.75 -12.30 1.41
N ARG A 81 4.65 -13.17 0.39
CA ARG A 81 5.79 -13.97 -0.07
C ARG A 81 6.95 -13.09 -0.57
N LEU A 82 6.65 -12.05 -1.34
CA LEU A 82 7.67 -11.12 -1.83
C LEU A 82 8.37 -10.39 -0.68
N HIS A 83 7.64 -9.98 0.36
CA HIS A 83 8.23 -9.39 1.56
C HIS A 83 9.18 -10.35 2.29
N GLN A 84 8.81 -11.62 2.43
CA GLN A 84 9.69 -12.64 3.02
C GLN A 84 10.97 -12.82 2.20
N GLN A 85 10.85 -12.91 0.88
CA GLN A 85 12.00 -13.01 -0.02
C GLN A 85 12.89 -11.77 0.07
N LYS A 86 12.32 -10.55 0.05
CA LYS A 86 13.05 -9.29 0.21
C LYS A 86 13.85 -9.28 1.51
N LYS A 87 13.25 -9.69 2.62
CA LYS A 87 13.93 -9.77 3.92
C LYS A 87 15.11 -10.75 3.87
N MET A 88 14.89 -11.97 3.35
CA MET A 88 15.93 -12.99 3.22
C MET A 88 17.11 -12.50 2.36
N TRP A 89 16.83 -11.89 1.21
CA TRP A 89 17.86 -11.34 0.32
C TRP A 89 18.61 -10.19 0.97
N HIS A 90 17.91 -9.29 1.66
CA HIS A 90 18.54 -8.22 2.41
C HIS A 90 19.50 -8.76 3.48
N GLU A 91 19.07 -9.75 4.27
CA GLU A 91 19.94 -10.36 5.28
C GLU A 91 21.17 -11.05 4.65
N ARG A 92 20.98 -11.74 3.52
CA ARG A 92 22.08 -12.36 2.77
C ARG A 92 23.08 -11.30 2.30
N MET A 93 22.60 -10.20 1.75
CA MET A 93 23.42 -9.07 1.31
C MET A 93 24.18 -8.44 2.49
N SER A 94 23.51 -8.14 3.61
CA SER A 94 24.15 -7.59 4.80
C SER A 94 25.20 -8.52 5.41
N ARG A 95 25.00 -9.84 5.33
CA ARG A 95 26.01 -10.83 5.76
C ARG A 95 27.20 -10.91 4.79
N ALA A 96 27.01 -10.67 3.50
CA ALA A 96 28.10 -10.60 2.54
C ALA A 96 28.95 -9.35 2.80
N ILE A 97 28.31 -8.17 2.81
CA ILE A 97 28.97 -6.88 3.06
C ILE A 97 29.78 -6.91 4.36
N ARG A 98 29.23 -7.42 5.46
CA ARG A 98 29.96 -7.51 6.73
C ARG A 98 31.19 -8.41 6.68
N ARG A 99 31.14 -9.50 5.93
CA ARG A 99 32.30 -10.40 5.77
C ARG A 99 33.36 -9.71 4.92
N ASP A 100 32.96 -9.09 3.83
CA ASP A 100 33.88 -8.38 2.95
C ASP A 100 34.58 -7.23 3.68
N LEU A 101 33.85 -6.46 4.50
CA LEU A 101 34.44 -5.42 5.35
C LEU A 101 35.43 -5.99 6.37
N LYS A 102 35.09 -7.10 7.05
CA LYS A 102 36.00 -7.76 7.99
C LYS A 102 37.27 -8.26 7.32
N ASN A 103 37.15 -8.83 6.12
CA ASN A 103 38.30 -9.29 5.34
C ASN A 103 39.21 -8.11 4.93
N LEU A 104 38.62 -6.97 4.53
CA LEU A 104 39.39 -5.76 4.21
C LEU A 104 40.13 -5.22 5.45
N GLU A 105 39.46 -5.16 6.61
CA GLU A 105 40.10 -4.73 7.87
C GLU A 105 41.23 -5.68 8.31
N GLU A 106 41.13 -6.98 8.01
CA GLU A 106 42.20 -7.95 8.28
C GLU A 106 43.40 -7.72 7.34
N LEU A 107 43.15 -7.53 6.04
CA LEU A 107 44.20 -7.22 5.07
C LEU A 107 44.93 -5.92 5.41
N GLU A 108 44.21 -4.85 5.77
CA GLU A 108 44.82 -3.57 6.17
C GLU A 108 45.74 -3.70 7.40
N LYS A 109 45.41 -4.61 8.34
CA LYS A 109 46.26 -4.89 9.50
C LYS A 109 47.51 -5.66 9.11
N GLU A 110 47.37 -6.69 8.29
CA GLU A 110 48.50 -7.47 7.78
C GLU A 110 49.48 -6.58 7.03
N GLU A 111 49.00 -5.72 6.13
CA GLU A 111 49.85 -4.75 5.40
C GLU A 111 50.58 -3.78 6.36
N ALA A 112 49.92 -3.32 7.43
CA ALA A 112 50.54 -2.44 8.41
C ALA A 112 51.62 -3.15 9.24
N GLU A 113 51.38 -4.41 9.64
CA GLU A 113 52.34 -5.23 10.37
C GLU A 113 53.57 -5.56 9.50
N GLU A 114 53.36 -5.92 8.23
CA GLU A 114 54.44 -6.15 7.28
C GLU A 114 55.27 -4.89 7.02
N ALA A 115 54.62 -3.75 6.84
CA ALA A 115 55.29 -2.47 6.65
C ALA A 115 56.15 -2.08 7.86
N GLU A 116 55.68 -2.35 9.07
CA GLU A 116 56.45 -2.09 10.30
C GLU A 116 57.61 -3.08 10.46
N ALA A 117 57.39 -4.36 10.19
CA ALA A 117 58.45 -5.37 10.23
C ALA A 117 59.57 -5.03 9.23
N GLU A 118 59.22 -4.60 8.03
CA GLU A 118 60.20 -4.19 7.03
C GLU A 118 60.96 -2.92 7.44
N ARG A 119 60.27 -1.94 8.05
CA ARG A 119 60.94 -0.75 8.63
C ARG A 119 61.96 -1.13 9.70
N VAL A 120 61.62 -2.06 10.58
CA VAL A 120 62.53 -2.56 11.63
C VAL A 120 63.71 -3.30 11.00
N ARG A 121 63.49 -4.14 9.98
CA ARG A 121 64.56 -4.85 9.26
C ARG A 121 65.52 -3.88 8.59
N VAL A 122 65.00 -2.92 7.82
CA VAL A 122 65.81 -1.90 7.15
C VAL A 122 66.59 -1.06 8.16
N ALA A 123 65.97 -0.67 9.27
CA ALA A 123 66.66 0.07 10.34
C ALA A 123 67.80 -0.73 10.98
N ALA A 124 67.60 -2.03 11.21
CA ALA A 124 68.62 -2.92 11.76
C ALA A 124 69.79 -3.14 10.77
N GLU A 125 69.49 -3.32 9.48
CA GLU A 125 70.51 -3.42 8.43
C GLU A 125 71.34 -2.13 8.33
N VAL A 126 70.69 -0.96 8.34
CA VAL A 126 71.40 0.34 8.34
C VAL A 126 72.28 0.49 9.59
N GLN A 127 71.80 0.10 10.77
CA GLN A 127 72.61 0.14 12.00
C GLN A 127 73.82 -0.79 11.94
N ALA A 128 73.66 -1.98 11.36
CA ALA A 128 74.77 -2.92 11.18
C ALA A 128 75.84 -2.36 10.23
N VAL A 129 75.44 -1.79 9.09
CA VAL A 129 76.37 -1.16 8.14
C VAL A 129 77.13 0.01 8.79
N VAL A 130 76.44 0.87 9.54
CA VAL A 130 77.07 2.00 10.25
C VAL A 130 78.07 1.54 11.33
N ALA A 131 77.80 0.40 11.99
CA ALA A 131 78.69 -0.17 12.99
C ALA A 131 79.93 -0.85 12.39
N GLU A 132 79.85 -1.37 11.16
CA GLU A 132 81.00 -1.93 10.44
C GLU A 132 81.92 -0.86 9.83
N GLU A 133 81.40 0.35 9.58
CA GLU A 133 82.15 1.50 9.05
C GLU A 133 82.80 2.41 10.13
N SER A 134 82.58 2.13 11.42
CA SER A 134 83.10 2.90 12.58
C SER A 134 84.29 2.22 13.27
#